data_AF-A0A947TS53-F1
#
_entry.id   AF-A0A947TS53-F1
#
_cell.length_a   1.000
_cell.length_b   1.000
_cell.length_c   1.000
_cell.angle_alpha   90.00
_cell.angle_beta   90.00
_cell.angle_gamma   90.00
#
_symmetry.space_group_name_H-M   'P 1'
#
loop_
_entity.id
_entity.type
_entity.pdbx_description
1 polymer ?
#
loop_
_entity_poly.entity_id
_entity_poly.type
_entity_poly.pdbx_seq_one_letter_code
_entity_poly.pdbx_strand_id
1 'polypeptide(L)'
;MDPLLALLGQLGLGLATNAVYDLLKSLAGKSANRQQIAQEIQDRINMHGVSMHAETVISALAQNGFLVIQQSHLHGNQGLTFGSVQGSAVVGNNSALTTNNTAITAGSGAFLETQGNAQVRQNADGSISFHVGENGNVNFKIAK
;
A
#
# COMPACT_ATOMS: atom_id res chain seq x y z
N MET A 1 -4.69 21.43 -4.80
CA MET A 1 -3.32 20.87 -4.79
C MET A 1 -3.47 19.36 -4.96
N ASP A 2 -2.68 18.73 -5.84
CA ASP A 2 -2.78 17.28 -6.05
C ASP A 2 -2.43 16.53 -4.74
N PRO A 3 -3.32 15.67 -4.22
CA PRO A 3 -3.13 15.03 -2.92
C PRO A 3 -1.98 14.04 -2.90
N LEU A 4 -1.62 13.44 -4.05
CA LEU A 4 -0.42 12.61 -4.18
C LEU A 4 0.84 13.48 -4.07
N LEU A 5 0.86 14.61 -4.77
CA LEU A 5 2.00 15.54 -4.72
C LEU A 5 2.19 16.13 -3.31
N ALA A 6 1.09 16.42 -2.61
CA ALA A 6 1.11 16.88 -1.22
C ALA A 6 1.69 15.83 -0.26
N LEU A 7 1.29 14.56 -0.40
CA LEU A 7 1.84 13.46 0.38
C LEU A 7 3.33 13.27 0.13
N LEU A 8 3.76 13.25 -1.13
CA LEU A 8 5.18 13.10 -1.47
C LEU A 8 6.03 14.26 -0.91
N GLY A 9 5.48 15.48 -0.91
CA GLY A 9 6.09 16.64 -0.27
C GLY A 9 6.20 16.48 1.26
N GLN A 10 5.16 15.96 1.93
CA GLN A 10 5.17 15.69 3.37
C GLN A 10 6.18 14.61 3.78
N LEU A 11 6.45 13.65 2.90
CA LEU A 11 7.48 12.64 3.12
C LEU A 11 8.89 13.24 3.08
N GLY A 12 9.08 14.49 2.69
CA GLY A 12 10.41 15.09 2.61
C GLY A 12 11.22 14.57 1.43
N LEU A 13 10.56 14.10 0.37
CA LEU A 13 11.21 13.65 -0.86
C LEU A 13 11.91 14.79 -1.62
N GLY A 14 11.67 16.05 -1.27
CA GLY A 14 12.38 17.21 -1.81
C GLY A 14 12.39 17.20 -3.34
N LEU A 15 13.59 17.20 -3.94
CA LEU A 15 13.78 17.18 -5.40
C LEU A 15 13.30 15.88 -6.07
N ALA A 16 13.22 14.76 -5.33
CA ALA A 16 12.71 13.50 -5.85
C ALA A 16 11.19 13.48 -5.97
N THR A 17 10.47 14.44 -5.38
CA THR A 17 8.99 14.50 -5.37
C THR A 17 8.40 14.39 -6.77
N ASN A 18 8.90 15.19 -7.72
CA ASN A 18 8.39 15.19 -9.09
C ASN A 18 8.74 13.90 -9.83
N ALA A 19 9.96 13.39 -9.63
CA ALA A 19 10.38 12.13 -10.24
C ALA A 19 9.53 10.96 -9.72
N VAL A 20 9.29 10.85 -8.41
CA VAL A 20 8.43 9.80 -7.84
C VAL A 20 6.98 10.00 -8.28
N TYR A 21 6.49 11.24 -8.35
CA TYR A 21 5.15 11.54 -8.84
C TYR A 21 4.92 11.10 -10.30
N ASP A 22 5.87 11.40 -11.19
CA ASP A 22 5.79 11.02 -12.61
C ASP A 22 5.85 9.49 -12.79
N LEU A 23 6.65 8.81 -11.96
CA LEU A 23 6.67 7.34 -11.90
C LEU A 23 5.27 6.80 -11.62
N LEU A 24 4.68 7.26 -10.52
CA LEU A 24 3.40 6.77 -10.03
C LEU A 24 2.27 7.07 -11.02
N LYS A 25 2.31 8.23 -11.67
CA LYS A 25 1.39 8.55 -12.78
C LYS A 25 1.56 7.60 -13.98
N SER A 26 2.79 7.23 -14.34
CA SER A 26 3.04 6.30 -15.45
C SER A 26 2.57 4.86 -15.18
N LEU A 27 2.45 4.52 -13.89
CA LEU A 27 1.97 3.25 -13.36
C LEU A 27 0.46 3.25 -13.07
N ALA A 28 -0.17 4.42 -13.01
CA ALA A 28 -1.61 4.54 -12.78
C ALA A 28 -2.39 3.78 -13.85
N GLY A 29 -3.19 2.78 -13.42
CA GLY A 29 -3.97 1.92 -14.32
C GLY A 29 -3.21 0.70 -14.87
N LYS A 30 -1.96 0.45 -14.45
CA LYS A 30 -1.18 -0.74 -14.81
C LYS A 30 -0.94 -1.61 -13.58
N SER A 31 -1.00 -2.93 -13.74
CA SER A 31 -0.56 -3.86 -12.70
C SER A 31 0.97 -3.91 -12.72
N ALA A 32 1.62 -3.49 -11.65
CA ALA A 32 3.08 -3.46 -11.55
C ALA A 32 3.56 -4.21 -10.30
N ASN A 33 4.68 -4.92 -10.44
CA ASN A 33 5.25 -5.73 -9.37
C ASN A 33 5.88 -4.81 -8.30
N ARG A 34 5.54 -5.03 -7.02
CA ARG A 34 6.06 -4.24 -5.88
C ARG A 34 7.59 -4.17 -5.85
N GLN A 35 8.30 -5.25 -6.17
CA GLN A 35 9.76 -5.23 -6.20
C GLN A 35 10.30 -4.30 -7.28
N GLN A 36 9.65 -4.27 -8.45
CA GLN A 36 10.03 -3.35 -9.53
C GLN A 36 9.73 -1.90 -9.15
N ILE A 37 8.56 -1.65 -8.54
CA ILE A 37 8.19 -0.32 -8.04
C ILE A 37 9.17 0.15 -6.96
N ALA A 38 9.53 -0.72 -6.01
CA ALA A 38 10.48 -0.41 -4.96
C ALA A 38 11.85 -0.07 -5.51
N GLN A 39 12.33 -0.84 -6.49
CA GLN A 39 13.58 -0.56 -7.20
C GLN A 39 13.52 0.81 -7.88
N GLU A 40 12.50 1.08 -8.70
CA GLU A 40 12.40 2.35 -9.44
C GLU A 40 12.21 3.57 -8.54
N ILE A 41 11.46 3.44 -7.45
CA ILE A 41 11.33 4.51 -6.44
C ILE A 41 12.69 4.74 -5.76
N GLN A 42 13.40 3.67 -5.38
CA GLN A 42 14.71 3.79 -4.73
C GLN A 42 15.74 4.44 -5.66
N ASP A 43 15.73 4.08 -6.94
CA ASP A 43 16.62 4.64 -7.96
C ASP A 43 16.36 6.14 -8.13
N ARG A 44 15.09 6.58 -8.19
CA ARG A 44 14.75 8.01 -8.26
C ARG A 44 15.15 8.77 -7.00
N ILE A 45 14.94 8.18 -5.82
CA ILE A 45 15.39 8.78 -4.55
C ILE A 45 16.91 8.95 -4.52
N ASN A 46 17.65 7.90 -4.91
CA ASN A 46 19.12 7.89 -4.92
C ASN A 46 19.70 8.89 -5.92
N MET A 47 19.15 8.95 -7.15
CA MET A 47 19.57 9.89 -8.19
C MET A 47 19.42 11.35 -7.76
N HIS A 48 18.47 11.64 -6.86
CA HIS A 48 18.22 12.99 -6.35
C HIS A 48 18.85 13.24 -4.98
N GLY A 49 19.73 12.35 -4.49
CA GLY A 49 20.50 12.53 -3.27
C GLY A 49 19.67 12.54 -1.98
N VAL A 50 18.47 11.96 -2.02
CA VAL A 50 17.54 11.93 -0.88
C VAL A 50 17.81 10.70 -0.02
N SER A 51 17.97 10.88 1.29
CA SER A 51 18.16 9.78 2.25
C SER A 51 16.78 9.24 2.68
N MET A 52 16.11 8.52 1.78
CA MET A 52 14.83 7.88 2.06
C MET A 52 14.83 6.44 1.50
N HIS A 53 14.09 5.55 2.15
CA HIS A 53 13.88 4.21 1.65
C HIS A 53 12.58 4.13 0.84
N ALA A 54 12.61 3.46 -0.31
CA ALA A 54 11.45 3.25 -1.16
C ALA A 54 10.29 2.59 -0.40
N GLU A 55 10.58 1.73 0.56
CA GLU A 55 9.57 1.08 1.41
C GLU A 55 8.76 2.09 2.25
N THR A 56 9.38 3.19 2.70
CA THR A 56 8.68 4.26 3.41
C THR A 56 7.68 4.95 2.48
N VAL A 57 8.09 5.21 1.24
CA VAL A 57 7.24 5.80 0.21
C VAL A 57 6.11 4.86 -0.19
N ILE A 58 6.40 3.59 -0.47
CA ILE A 58 5.41 2.57 -0.83
C ILE A 58 4.38 2.39 0.28
N SER A 59 4.83 2.33 1.54
CA SER A 59 3.94 2.22 2.70
C SER A 59 3.01 3.43 2.80
N ALA A 60 3.54 4.64 2.65
CA ALA A 60 2.75 5.87 2.68
C ALA A 60 1.75 5.94 1.52
N LEU A 61 2.15 5.55 0.31
CA LEU A 61 1.28 5.51 -0.86
C LEU A 61 0.16 4.49 -0.71
N ALA A 62 0.46 3.31 -0.18
CA ALA A 62 -0.54 2.27 0.07
C ALA A 62 -1.53 2.69 1.17
N GLN A 63 -1.05 3.27 2.27
CA GLN A 63 -1.91 3.77 3.37
C GLN A 63 -2.85 4.90 2.94
N ASN A 64 -2.42 5.72 2.00
CA ASN A 64 -3.22 6.82 1.44
C ASN A 64 -3.98 6.40 0.16
N GLY A 65 -3.98 5.11 -0.18
CA GLY A 65 -4.75 4.55 -1.27
C GLY A 65 -4.31 4.95 -2.68
N PHE A 66 -3.07 5.43 -2.83
CA PHE A 66 -2.47 5.79 -4.12
C PHE A 66 -1.82 4.60 -4.83
N LEU A 67 -1.64 3.46 -4.15
CA LEU A 67 -0.93 2.31 -4.69
C LEU A 67 -1.64 1.00 -4.34
N VAL A 68 -1.88 0.19 -5.37
CA VAL A 68 -2.42 -1.18 -5.26
C VAL A 68 -1.25 -2.14 -5.17
N ILE A 69 -1.22 -2.98 -4.14
CA ILE A 69 -0.15 -3.93 -3.89
C ILE A 69 -0.61 -5.34 -4.28
N GLN A 70 -0.02 -5.91 -5.33
CA GLN A 70 -0.25 -7.30 -5.76
C GLN A 70 0.99 -8.16 -5.52
N GLN A 71 0.81 -9.49 -5.48
CA GLN A 71 1.89 -10.48 -5.27
C GLN A 71 2.82 -10.18 -4.08
N SER A 72 2.29 -9.62 -3.00
CA SER A 72 3.10 -9.12 -1.88
C SER A 72 2.91 -9.93 -0.61
N HIS A 73 4.00 -10.14 0.10
CA HIS A 73 4.04 -10.85 1.37
C HIS A 73 4.42 -9.84 2.45
N LEU A 74 3.41 -9.21 3.07
CA LEU A 74 3.61 -8.30 4.18
C LEU A 74 3.64 -9.12 5.48
N HIS A 75 4.66 -8.91 6.31
CA HIS A 75 4.81 -9.59 7.59
C HIS A 75 5.00 -8.57 8.71
N GLY A 76 4.26 -8.73 9.81
CA GLY A 76 4.46 -7.97 11.04
C GLY A 76 4.53 -8.92 12.23
N ASN A 77 5.61 -8.88 13.01
CA ASN A 77 5.86 -9.87 14.07
C ASN A 77 4.70 -9.99 15.08
N GLN A 78 4.13 -8.85 15.49
CA GLN A 78 3.05 -8.81 16.47
C GLN A 78 1.70 -8.47 15.83
N GLY A 79 1.68 -7.53 14.89
CA GLY A 79 0.43 -7.09 14.28
C GLY A 79 0.67 -6.44 12.93
N LEU A 80 -0.41 -6.30 12.17
CA LEU A 80 -0.41 -5.69 10.85
C LEU A 80 -1.73 -4.95 10.65
N THR A 81 -1.66 -3.67 10.25
CA THR A 81 -2.85 -2.90 9.84
C THR A 81 -2.77 -2.64 8.35
N PHE A 82 -3.78 -3.09 7.62
CA PHE A 82 -3.94 -2.89 6.19
C PHE A 82 -5.23 -2.11 5.93
N GLY A 83 -5.18 -1.00 5.21
CA GLY A 83 -6.39 -0.27 4.85
C GLY A 83 -6.13 1.12 4.30
N SER A 84 -7.20 1.85 4.09
CA SER A 84 -7.20 3.25 3.64
C SER A 84 -7.78 4.16 4.73
N VAL A 85 -7.25 5.38 4.82
CA VAL A 85 -7.88 6.48 5.59
C VAL A 85 -8.78 7.30 4.66
N GLN A 86 -8.35 7.51 3.42
CA GLN A 86 -9.09 8.09 2.31
C GLN A 86 -8.71 7.31 1.03
N GLY A 87 -9.60 7.28 0.02
CA GLY A 87 -9.34 6.54 -1.22
C GLY A 87 -9.63 5.04 -1.08
N SER A 88 -8.78 4.19 -1.66
CA SER A 88 -8.90 2.73 -1.54
C SER A 88 -7.54 2.04 -1.45
N ALA A 89 -7.45 0.97 -0.66
CA ALA A 89 -6.27 0.11 -0.63
C ALA A 89 -6.68 -1.32 -1.02
N VAL A 90 -5.88 -1.95 -1.89
CA VAL A 90 -6.13 -3.31 -2.39
C VAL A 90 -4.88 -4.16 -2.19
N VAL A 91 -5.10 -5.35 -1.62
CA VAL A 91 -4.11 -6.43 -1.53
C VAL A 91 -4.73 -7.71 -2.10
N GLY A 92 -4.01 -8.39 -2.98
CA GLY A 92 -4.56 -9.58 -3.61
C GLY A 92 -3.65 -10.19 -4.66
N ASN A 93 -4.19 -11.15 -5.40
CA ASN A 93 -3.52 -11.88 -6.46
C ASN A 93 -2.18 -12.48 -6.00
N ASN A 94 -2.25 -13.63 -5.33
CA ASN A 94 -1.09 -14.33 -4.76
C ASN A 94 -0.35 -13.48 -3.71
N SER A 95 -1.10 -12.79 -2.84
CA SER A 95 -0.56 -11.97 -1.75
C SER A 95 -0.84 -12.60 -0.39
N ALA A 96 -0.02 -12.26 0.61
CA ALA A 96 -0.22 -12.64 2.00
C ALA A 96 0.05 -11.46 2.95
N LEU A 97 -0.83 -11.25 3.92
CA LEU A 97 -0.61 -10.44 5.11
C LEU A 97 -0.44 -11.39 6.29
N THR A 98 0.71 -11.38 6.96
CA THR A 98 1.04 -12.37 7.99
C THR A 98 1.54 -11.71 9.26
N THR A 99 1.25 -12.35 10.39
CA THR A 99 1.91 -12.11 11.67
C THR A 99 2.39 -13.44 12.23
N ASN A 100 3.02 -13.44 13.41
CA ASN A 100 3.37 -14.70 14.07
C ASN A 100 2.13 -15.54 14.41
N ASN A 101 0.96 -14.91 14.55
CA ASN A 101 -0.25 -15.54 15.08
C ASN A 101 -1.40 -15.62 14.05
N THR A 102 -1.35 -14.87 12.94
CA THR A 102 -2.45 -14.80 11.97
C THR A 102 -1.95 -14.68 10.54
N ALA A 103 -2.79 -15.05 9.57
CA ALA A 103 -2.52 -14.86 8.16
C ALA A 103 -3.80 -14.53 7.39
N ILE A 104 -3.69 -13.62 6.43
CA ILE A 104 -4.69 -13.33 5.40
C ILE A 104 -4.02 -13.61 4.05
N THR A 105 -4.43 -14.68 3.38
CA THR A 105 -3.84 -15.10 2.10
C THR A 105 -4.86 -14.95 0.99
N ALA A 106 -4.48 -14.21 -0.06
CA ALA A 106 -5.25 -14.05 -1.26
C ALA A 106 -4.62 -14.89 -2.38
N GLY A 107 -5.32 -15.93 -2.82
CA GLY A 107 -4.93 -16.74 -3.96
C GLY A 107 -4.99 -16.00 -5.30
N SER A 108 -4.73 -16.71 -6.39
CA SER A 108 -4.85 -16.14 -7.74
C SER A 108 -6.25 -15.58 -7.97
N GLY A 109 -6.32 -14.34 -8.44
CA GLY A 109 -7.59 -13.65 -8.71
C GLY A 109 -8.40 -13.23 -7.48
N ALA A 110 -7.97 -13.52 -6.25
CA ALA A 110 -8.63 -13.09 -5.02
C ALA A 110 -8.05 -11.76 -4.51
N PHE A 111 -8.89 -10.90 -3.95
CA PHE A 111 -8.50 -9.57 -3.46
C PHE A 111 -9.26 -9.20 -2.19
N LEU A 112 -8.55 -8.55 -1.28
CA LEU A 112 -9.07 -7.75 -0.18
C LEU A 112 -8.93 -6.28 -0.59
N GLU A 113 -10.04 -5.56 -0.57
CA GLU A 113 -10.12 -4.14 -0.86
C GLU A 113 -10.72 -3.41 0.34
N THR A 114 -10.17 -2.24 0.62
CA THR A 114 -10.73 -1.29 1.59
C THR A 114 -10.96 0.03 0.86
N GLN A 115 -12.03 0.72 1.20
CA GLN A 115 -12.35 2.03 0.63
C GLN A 115 -12.79 2.99 1.74
N GLY A 116 -12.51 4.27 1.55
CA GLY A 116 -12.81 5.31 2.53
C GLY A 116 -11.97 5.13 3.79
N ASN A 117 -12.57 5.34 4.95
CA ASN A 117 -11.94 5.11 6.25
C ASN A 117 -12.16 3.65 6.66
N ALA A 118 -11.39 2.72 6.10
CA ALA A 118 -11.58 1.29 6.33
C ALA A 118 -10.26 0.53 6.45
N GLN A 119 -10.18 -0.38 7.42
CA GLN A 119 -8.97 -1.12 7.75
C GLN A 119 -9.27 -2.55 8.22
N VAL A 120 -8.36 -3.45 7.91
CA VAL A 120 -8.24 -4.80 8.47
C VAL A 120 -6.99 -4.83 9.35
N ARG A 121 -7.15 -5.25 10.61
CA ARG A 121 -6.07 -5.28 11.60
C ARG A 121 -5.87 -6.68 12.15
N GLN A 122 -4.69 -7.24 11.93
CA GLN A 122 -4.17 -8.41 12.61
C GLN A 122 -3.54 -7.93 13.92
N ASN A 123 -4.12 -8.30 15.05
CA ASN A 123 -3.75 -7.80 16.38
C ASN A 123 -2.76 -8.77 17.07
N ALA A 124 -2.03 -8.26 18.06
CA ALA A 124 -1.02 -9.02 18.80
C ALA A 124 -1.55 -10.26 19.52
N ASP A 125 -2.81 -10.22 19.94
CA ASP A 125 -3.51 -11.32 20.60
C ASP A 125 -3.95 -12.44 19.63
N GLY A 126 -3.68 -12.29 18.33
CA GLY A 126 -4.09 -13.26 17.31
C GLY A 126 -5.50 -13.04 16.76
N SER A 127 -6.18 -11.97 17.15
CA SER A 127 -7.47 -11.60 16.55
C SER A 127 -7.29 -10.83 15.23
N ILE A 128 -8.29 -10.92 14.35
CA ILE A 128 -8.41 -10.06 13.16
C ILE A 128 -9.64 -9.18 13.35
N SER A 129 -9.48 -7.86 13.27
CA SER A 129 -10.57 -6.89 13.41
C SER A 129 -10.75 -6.05 12.15
N PHE A 130 -12.00 -5.67 11.90
CA PHE A 130 -12.40 -4.84 10.78
C PHE A 130 -12.89 -3.50 11.32
N HIS A 131 -12.24 -2.42 10.89
CA HIS A 131 -12.57 -1.06 11.30
C HIS A 131 -13.15 -0.36 10.09
N VAL A 132 -14.42 0.05 10.17
CA VAL A 132 -15.11 0.73 9.08
C VAL A 132 -15.70 2.01 9.63
N GLY A 133 -15.12 3.14 9.23
CA GLY A 133 -15.63 4.46 9.51
C GLY A 133 -16.74 4.88 8.55
N GLU A 134 -17.22 6.11 8.72
CA GLU A 134 -18.29 6.67 7.89
C GLU A 134 -17.95 6.62 6.39
N ASN A 135 -18.87 6.10 5.57
CA ASN A 135 -18.70 5.85 4.13
C ASN A 135 -17.53 4.89 3.76
N GLY A 136 -16.98 4.16 4.72
CA GLY A 136 -15.96 3.14 4.47
C GLY A 136 -16.55 1.80 4.03
N ASN A 137 -15.74 0.97 3.36
CA ASN A 137 -16.07 -0.43 3.12
C ASN A 137 -14.84 -1.34 3.21
N VAL A 138 -15.09 -2.62 3.49
CA VAL A 138 -14.11 -3.71 3.32
C VAL A 138 -14.77 -4.76 2.44
N ASN A 139 -14.16 -5.03 1.29
CA ASN A 139 -14.66 -5.95 0.28
C ASN A 139 -13.67 -7.09 0.06
N PHE A 140 -14.20 -8.31 0.02
CA PHE A 140 -13.47 -9.49 -0.44
C PHE A 140 -14.05 -9.90 -1.79
N LYS A 141 -13.22 -9.93 -2.84
CA LYS A 141 -13.68 -10.19 -4.21
C LYS A 141 -12.77 -11.15 -4.96
N ILE A 142 -13.34 -11.82 -5.95
CA ILE A 142 -12.62 -12.63 -6.93
C ILE A 142 -12.81 -11.97 -8.31
N ALA A 143 -11.74 -11.77 -9.06
CA ALA A 143 -11.82 -11.36 -10.45
C ALA A 143 -12.45 -12.48 -11.27
N LYS A 144 -13.56 -12.19 -11.95
CA LYS A 144 -14.18 -13.09 -12.92
C LYS A 144 -13.35 -13.16 -14.20
#